data_AF-U2CLJ4-F1
#
_entry.id   AF-U2CLJ4-F1
#
_cell.length_a   1.000
_cell.length_b   1.000
_cell.length_c   1.000
_cell.angle_alpha   90.00
_cell.angle_beta   90.00
_cell.angle_gamma   90.00
#
_symmetry.space_group_name_H-M   'P 1'
#
loop_
_entity.id
_entity.type
_entity.pdbx_description
1 polymer ?
#
loop_
_entity_poly.entity_id
_entity_poly.type
_entity_poly.pdbx_seq_one_letter_code
_entity_poly.pdbx_strand_id
1 'polypeptide(L)'
;MQNIYLAPSDLWILRKAWRLKLYMDNYRVLVNSKKLDQSYILNISSRREVYDGTVYDKDGKLIKPLEGFVIYLPHLHPVKNDGSMPYRLEALQDIAGTAHYNQLGYIVTYWKYDEYNNSWILDPEYFFVMLE
;
A
#
# COMPACT_ATOMS: atom_id res chain seq x y z
N MET A 1 21.90 17.38 17.96
CA MET A 1 20.86 16.72 17.16
C MET A 1 20.56 17.62 15.98
N GLN A 2 20.69 17.09 14.76
CA GLN A 2 20.34 17.82 13.54
C GLN A 2 18.82 17.73 13.34
N ASN A 3 18.18 18.82 12.91
CA ASN A 3 16.77 18.77 12.55
C ASN A 3 16.63 17.98 11.23
N ILE A 4 15.91 16.85 11.29
CA ILE A 4 15.57 16.07 10.10
C ILE A 4 14.28 16.64 9.53
N TYR A 5 14.32 17.12 8.28
CA TYR A 5 13.16 17.65 7.56
C TYR A 5 12.77 16.69 6.44
N LEU A 6 11.47 16.46 6.24
CA LEU A 6 10.93 15.78 5.06
C LEU A 6 10.85 16.78 3.90
N ALA A 7 11.74 16.63 2.92
CA ALA A 7 11.71 17.42 1.70
C ALA A 7 10.77 16.80 0.66
N PRO A 8 10.24 17.58 -0.31
CA PRO A 8 9.44 17.03 -1.42
C PRO A 8 10.16 15.93 -2.21
N SER A 9 11.49 15.95 -2.26
CA SER A 9 12.31 14.90 -2.88
C SER A 9 12.14 13.54 -2.18
N ASP A 10 11.96 13.54 -0.87
CA ASP A 10 11.87 12.32 -0.06
C ASP A 10 10.55 11.58 -0.32
N LEU A 11 9.49 12.31 -0.68
CA LEU A 11 8.20 11.73 -1.08
C LEU A 11 8.34 10.80 -2.29
N TRP A 12 9.33 11.02 -3.17
CA TRP A 12 9.57 10.11 -4.29
C TRP A 12 10.06 8.73 -3.85
N ILE A 13 10.81 8.66 -2.75
CA ILE A 13 11.32 7.40 -2.17
C ILE A 13 10.15 6.60 -1.62
N LEU A 14 9.23 7.27 -0.92
CA LEU A 14 8.03 6.65 -0.33
C LEU A 14 7.04 6.12 -1.38
N ARG A 15 7.07 6.69 -2.60
CA ARG A 15 6.17 6.33 -3.70
C ARG A 15 6.61 5.11 -4.52
N LYS A 16 7.91 4.80 -4.59
CA LYS A 16 8.50 3.99 -5.68
C LYS A 16 8.56 2.47 -5.48
N ALA A 17 7.90 1.91 -4.48
CA ALA A 17 8.17 0.53 -4.05
C ALA A 17 7.13 -0.54 -4.43
N TRP A 18 6.00 -0.18 -5.05
CA TRP A 18 4.86 -1.08 -5.19
C TRP A 18 4.39 -1.17 -6.64
N ARG A 19 4.09 -2.39 -7.10
CA ARG A 19 3.39 -2.62 -8.36
C ARG A 19 2.14 -3.44 -8.05
N LEU A 20 1.01 -2.76 -7.96
CA LEU A 20 -0.29 -3.24 -7.47
C LEU A 20 -1.38 -2.89 -8.50
N LYS A 21 -2.44 -3.65 -8.79
CA LYS A 21 -2.86 -5.05 -8.51
C LYS A 21 -3.74 -5.50 -9.65
N LEU A 22 -3.63 -6.76 -10.04
CA LEU A 22 -4.62 -7.40 -10.90
C LEU A 22 -5.78 -7.90 -10.04
N TYR A 23 -7.00 -7.65 -10.49
CA TYR A 23 -8.14 -8.45 -10.05
C TYR A 23 -7.91 -9.89 -10.50
N MET A 24 -8.38 -10.83 -9.70
CA MET A 24 -8.33 -12.27 -9.94
C MET A 24 -9.72 -12.85 -9.73
N ASP A 25 -9.99 -14.00 -10.35
CA ASP A 25 -11.20 -14.78 -10.13
C ASP A 25 -11.43 -15.07 -8.65
N ASN A 26 -12.70 -15.21 -8.31
CA ASN A 26 -13.23 -15.46 -6.97
C ASN A 26 -13.01 -14.29 -6.00
N TYR A 27 -13.24 -13.05 -6.46
CA TYR A 27 -13.19 -11.85 -5.62
C TYR A 27 -11.84 -11.69 -4.90
N ARG A 28 -10.75 -11.88 -5.65
CA ARG A 28 -9.39 -11.79 -5.12
C ARG A 28 -8.62 -10.69 -5.81
N VAL A 29 -7.71 -10.05 -5.08
CA VAL A 29 -6.86 -8.98 -5.62
C VAL A 29 -5.43 -9.14 -5.10
N LEU A 30 -4.45 -9.22 -6.01
CA LEU A 30 -3.03 -9.48 -5.68
C LEU A 30 -2.22 -8.21 -5.39
N VAL A 31 -1.75 -8.02 -4.15
CA VAL A 31 -0.84 -6.94 -3.73
C VAL A 31 0.56 -7.45 -3.96
N ASN A 32 1.38 -6.77 -4.74
CA ASN A 32 2.76 -7.20 -4.94
C ASN A 32 3.75 -6.03 -4.80
N SER A 33 4.79 -6.26 -4.02
CA SER A 33 6.01 -5.47 -4.08
C SER A 33 7.08 -6.30 -4.76
N LYS A 34 7.44 -5.94 -6.00
CA LYS A 34 8.63 -6.52 -6.64
C LYS A 34 9.92 -6.11 -5.93
N LYS A 35 9.92 -4.93 -5.28
CA LYS A 35 11.09 -4.40 -4.58
C LYS A 35 11.39 -5.20 -3.31
N LEU A 36 10.35 -5.59 -2.57
CA LEU A 36 10.47 -6.31 -1.30
C LEU A 36 10.25 -7.82 -1.45
N ASP A 37 10.05 -8.32 -2.66
CA ASP A 37 9.69 -9.71 -2.96
C ASP A 37 8.54 -10.24 -2.07
N GLN A 38 7.53 -9.40 -1.85
CA GLN A 38 6.46 -9.66 -0.91
C GLN A 38 5.10 -9.47 -1.59
N SER A 39 4.15 -10.36 -1.29
CA SER A 39 2.82 -10.29 -1.85
C SER A 39 1.71 -10.73 -0.90
N TYR A 40 0.50 -10.19 -1.12
CA TYR A 40 -0.70 -10.52 -0.36
C TYR A 40 -1.89 -10.67 -1.29
N ILE A 41 -2.70 -11.71 -1.08
CA ILE A 41 -3.98 -11.86 -1.77
C ILE A 41 -5.07 -11.38 -0.84
N LEU A 42 -5.81 -10.36 -1.26
CA LEU A 42 -6.96 -9.86 -0.52
C LEU A 42 -8.21 -10.56 -1.01
N ASN A 43 -9.03 -11.05 -0.07
CA ASN A 43 -10.35 -11.56 -0.34
C ASN A 43 -11.36 -10.40 -0.19
N ILE A 44 -11.98 -10.00 -1.29
CA ILE A 44 -12.97 -8.91 -1.34
C ILE A 44 -14.40 -9.43 -1.52
N SER A 45 -14.65 -10.71 -1.24
CA SER A 45 -15.95 -11.36 -1.41
C SER A 45 -17.05 -10.81 -0.49
N SER A 46 -16.69 -10.12 0.60
CA SER A 46 -17.66 -9.38 1.42
C SER A 46 -18.34 -8.23 0.67
N ARG A 47 -17.80 -7.84 -0.50
CA ARG A 47 -18.31 -6.74 -1.33
C ARG A 47 -18.88 -7.22 -2.67
N ARG A 48 -19.32 -8.48 -2.76
CA ARG A 48 -19.90 -9.11 -3.97
C ARG A 48 -20.93 -8.21 -4.66
N GLU A 49 -21.86 -7.64 -3.90
CA GLU A 49 -22.92 -6.78 -4.42
C GLU A 49 -22.41 -5.57 -5.21
N VAL A 50 -21.20 -5.10 -4.92
CA VAL A 50 -20.56 -3.98 -5.63
C VAL A 50 -19.96 -4.43 -6.98
N TYR A 51 -19.55 -5.69 -7.08
CA TYR A 51 -18.71 -6.18 -8.18
C TYR A 51 -19.41 -7.16 -9.12
N ASP A 52 -20.52 -7.77 -8.69
CA ASP A 52 -21.29 -8.71 -9.48
C ASP A 52 -21.89 -8.03 -10.72
N GLY A 53 -21.75 -8.68 -11.87
CA GLY A 53 -22.21 -8.17 -13.17
C GLY A 53 -21.35 -7.04 -13.76
N THR A 54 -20.42 -6.45 -13.00
CA THR A 54 -19.54 -5.36 -13.48
C THR A 54 -18.07 -5.77 -13.58
N VAL A 55 -17.55 -6.45 -12.56
CA VAL A 55 -16.18 -6.99 -12.51
C VAL A 55 -16.20 -8.50 -12.66
N TYR A 56 -17.15 -9.16 -11.98
CA TYR A 56 -17.29 -10.62 -11.97
C TYR A 56 -18.59 -11.08 -12.61
N ASP A 57 -18.55 -12.21 -13.30
CA ASP A 57 -19.76 -12.91 -13.74
C ASP A 57 -20.41 -13.67 -12.57
N LYS A 58 -21.55 -14.31 -12.85
CA LYS A 58 -22.32 -15.08 -11.85
C LYS A 58 -21.54 -16.23 -11.20
N ASP A 59 -20.47 -16.70 -11.84
CA ASP A 59 -19.64 -17.80 -11.35
C ASP A 59 -18.39 -17.26 -10.62
N GLY A 60 -18.28 -15.94 -10.42
CA GLY A 60 -17.17 -15.28 -9.73
C GLY A 60 -15.92 -15.12 -10.59
N LYS A 61 -16.01 -15.32 -11.91
CA LYS A 61 -14.90 -15.16 -12.84
C LYS A 61 -14.85 -13.73 -13.36
N LEU A 62 -13.65 -13.21 -13.61
CA LEU A 62 -13.50 -11.89 -14.21
C LEU A 62 -14.16 -11.84 -15.58
N ILE A 63 -15.01 -10.85 -15.78
CA ILE A 63 -15.63 -10.57 -17.08
C ILE A 63 -14.57 -10.19 -18.11
N LYS A 64 -13.56 -9.42 -17.66
CA LYS A 64 -12.37 -9.04 -18.44
C LYS A 64 -11.19 -8.78 -17.51
N PRO A 65 -9.94 -8.84 -18.01
CA PRO A 65 -8.77 -8.43 -17.24
C PRO A 65 -8.94 -7.02 -16.70
N LEU A 66 -8.63 -6.82 -15.42
CA LEU A 66 -8.81 -5.55 -14.73
C LEU A 66 -7.65 -5.31 -13.76
N GLU A 67 -7.12 -4.10 -13.80
CA GLU A 67 -6.11 -3.60 -12.87
C GLU A 67 -6.74 -2.57 -11.92
N GLY A 68 -6.42 -2.69 -10.64
CA GLY A 68 -6.60 -1.62 -9.66
C GLY A 68 -5.35 -0.76 -9.56
N PHE A 69 -5.35 0.21 -8.64
CA PHE A 69 -4.23 1.12 -8.46
C PHE A 69 -4.01 1.50 -6.98
N VAL A 70 -2.80 1.93 -6.66
CA VAL A 70 -2.46 2.50 -5.34
C VAL A 70 -2.51 4.01 -5.46
N ILE A 71 -3.11 4.67 -4.48
CA ILE A 71 -3.13 6.13 -4.43
C ILE A 71 -1.76 6.61 -3.97
N TYR A 72 -1.15 7.45 -4.81
CA TYR A 72 0.28 7.76 -4.73
C TYR A 72 0.68 8.66 -3.55
N LEU A 73 -0.24 9.40 -2.95
CA LEU A 73 0.09 10.30 -1.85
C LEU A 73 -0.18 9.60 -0.53
N PRO A 74 0.86 9.13 0.18
CA PRO A 74 0.64 8.50 1.47
C PRO A 74 0.16 9.50 2.50
N HIS A 75 -0.67 9.04 3.43
CA HIS A 75 -0.84 9.69 4.72
C HIS A 75 0.40 9.38 5.56
N LEU A 76 1.01 10.41 6.13
CA LEU A 76 2.29 10.32 6.83
C LEU A 76 2.13 10.67 8.30
N HIS A 77 2.55 9.77 9.18
CA HIS A 77 2.46 9.96 10.62
C HIS A 77 3.83 9.70 11.29
N PRO A 78 4.32 10.60 12.14
CA PRO A 78 5.45 10.28 13.00
C PRO A 78 5.01 9.31 14.10
N VAL A 79 5.73 8.20 14.26
CA VAL A 79 5.43 7.17 15.26
C VAL A 79 6.63 6.93 16.18
N LYS A 80 6.34 6.68 17.47
CA LYS A 80 7.31 6.24 18.48
C LYS A 80 7.03 4.79 18.82
N ASN A 81 7.94 3.89 18.47
CA ASN A 81 7.72 2.46 18.75
C ASN A 81 8.42 1.99 20.03
N ASP A 82 9.47 2.67 20.50
CA ASP A 82 10.28 2.24 21.66
C ASP A 82 10.57 3.34 22.70
N GLY A 83 9.94 4.50 22.60
CA GLY A 83 10.07 5.61 23.56
C GLY A 83 11.36 6.42 23.44
N SER A 84 12.34 5.97 22.65
CA SER A 84 13.57 6.70 22.33
C SER A 84 13.56 7.26 20.90
N MET A 85 14.36 8.30 20.65
CA MET A 85 14.62 8.77 19.28
C MET A 85 15.56 7.79 18.55
N PRO A 86 15.49 7.71 17.20
CA PRO A 86 14.67 8.51 16.29
C PRO A 86 13.25 7.97 16.05
N TYR A 87 12.30 8.89 15.83
CA TYR A 87 10.94 8.57 15.39
C TYR A 87 10.99 7.84 14.05
N ARG A 88 10.10 6.85 13.86
CA ARG A 88 9.83 6.30 12.54
C ARG A 88 8.74 7.13 11.86
N LEU A 89 8.70 7.07 10.54
CA LEU A 89 7.61 7.59 9.74
C LEU A 89 6.74 6.43 9.28
N GLU A 90 5.49 6.40 9.72
CA GLU A 90 4.47 5.52 9.17
C GLU A 90 3.89 6.17 7.91
N ALA A 91 3.85 5.40 6.82
CA ALA A 91 3.27 5.81 5.56
C ALA A 91 2.13 4.85 5.18
N LEU A 92 0.91 5.38 5.09
CA LEU A 92 -0.28 4.66 4.65
C LEU A 92 -0.61 5.05 3.21
N GLN A 93 -0.70 4.07 2.31
CA GLN A 93 -1.10 4.29 0.92
C GLN A 93 -2.37 3.51 0.62
N ASP A 94 -3.41 4.20 0.17
CA ASP A 94 -4.69 3.55 -0.12
C ASP A 94 -4.56 2.58 -1.29
N ILE A 95 -5.19 1.42 -1.15
CA ILE A 95 -5.40 0.47 -2.21
C ILE A 95 -6.78 0.77 -2.80
N ALA A 96 -6.82 1.41 -3.96
CA ALA A 96 -8.07 1.68 -4.67
C ALA A 96 -8.48 0.50 -5.54
N GLY A 97 -9.78 0.22 -5.54
CA GLY A 97 -10.42 -0.74 -6.42
C GLY A 97 -10.62 -0.17 -7.82
N THR A 98 -11.84 -0.28 -8.35
CA THR A 98 -12.18 0.21 -9.71
C THR A 98 -12.26 1.74 -9.80
N ALA A 99 -12.29 2.41 -8.65
CA ALA A 99 -12.31 3.86 -8.52
C ALA A 99 -11.73 4.26 -7.16
N HIS A 100 -11.35 5.53 -7.01
CA HIS A 100 -10.76 6.07 -5.78
C HIS A 100 -11.69 5.90 -4.56
N TYR A 101 -13.01 6.01 -4.75
CA TYR A 101 -13.99 5.82 -3.67
C TYR A 101 -14.16 4.35 -3.26
N ASN A 102 -13.67 3.40 -4.07
CA ASN A 102 -13.74 1.97 -3.79
C ASN A 102 -12.47 1.52 -3.07
N GLN A 103 -12.26 2.03 -1.85
CA GLN A 103 -11.07 1.72 -1.05
C GLN A 103 -11.09 0.27 -0.55
N LEU A 104 -10.09 -0.52 -0.91
CA LEU A 104 -9.96 -1.94 -0.51
C LEU A 104 -9.15 -2.11 0.79
N GLY A 105 -8.46 -1.06 1.24
CA GLY A 105 -7.57 -1.08 2.39
C GLY A 105 -6.37 -0.16 2.19
N TYR A 106 -5.31 -0.40 2.96
CA TYR A 106 -4.08 0.40 3.01
C TYR A 106 -2.84 -0.48 2.96
N ILE A 107 -1.83 -0.05 2.22
CA ILE A 107 -0.44 -0.50 2.43
C ILE A 107 0.13 0.34 3.56
N VAL A 108 0.70 -0.32 4.57
CA VAL A 108 1.40 0.33 5.67
C VAL A 108 2.87 0.02 5.57
N THR A 109 3.71 1.05 5.65
CA THR A 109 5.15 0.94 5.77
C THR A 109 5.71 1.84 6.85
N TYR A 110 6.83 1.43 7.40
CA TYR A 110 7.58 2.20 8.38
C TYR A 110 8.94 2.55 7.82
N TRP A 111 9.37 3.78 8.06
CA TRP A 111 10.61 4.33 7.55
C TRP A 111 11.42 4.91 8.69
N LYS A 112 12.72 4.67 8.68
CA LYS A 112 13.68 5.39 9.54
C LYS A 112 14.56 6.27 8.68
N TYR A 113 15.05 7.34 9.29
CA TYR A 113 16.05 8.19 8.65
C TYR A 113 17.44 7.60 8.89
N ASP A 114 18.16 7.32 7.81
CA ASP A 114 19.56 6.95 7.82
C ASP A 114 20.40 8.22 7.72
N GLU A 115 20.96 8.66 8.85
CA GLU A 115 21.80 9.87 8.92
C GLU A 115 23.10 9.74 8.13
N TYR A 116 23.64 8.51 7.97
CA TYR A 116 24.88 8.29 7.23
C TYR A 116 24.69 8.52 5.73
N ASN A 117 23.58 8.00 5.20
CA ASN A 117 23.23 8.13 3.78
C ASN A 117 22.32 9.33 3.49
N ASN A 118 21.93 10.11 4.52
CA ASN A 118 21.02 11.25 4.43
C ASN A 118 19.72 10.90 3.67
N SER A 119 19.11 9.75 3.99
CA SER A 119 17.96 9.22 3.25
C SER A 119 16.98 8.42 4.13
N TRP A 120 15.73 8.32 3.69
CA TRP A 120 14.73 7.46 4.34
C TRP A 120 14.84 6.03 3.81
N ILE A 121 14.92 5.07 4.73
CA ILE A 121 14.97 3.64 4.43
C ILE A 121 13.83 2.91 5.15
N LEU A 122 13.34 1.83 4.54
CA LEU A 122 12.32 0.98 5.15
C LEU A 122 12.89 0.33 6.41
N ASP A 123 12.15 0.39 7.50
CA ASP A 123 12.52 -0.22 8.77
C ASP A 123 11.28 -0.65 9.53
N PRO A 124 10.91 -1.93 9.41
CA PRO A 124 11.62 -3.02 8.72
C PRO A 124 11.39 -3.06 7.19
N GLU A 125 12.17 -3.87 6.47
CA GLU A 125 12.10 -4.05 5.00
C GLU A 125 10.92 -4.95 4.55
N TYR A 126 9.72 -4.66 5.03
CA TYR A 126 8.49 -5.30 4.60
C TYR A 126 7.33 -4.32 4.71
N PHE A 127 6.18 -4.68 4.13
CA PHE A 127 4.95 -3.91 4.25
C PHE A 127 3.82 -4.75 4.84
N PHE A 128 2.81 -4.07 5.35
CA PHE A 128 1.57 -4.70 5.79
C PHE A 128 0.41 -4.27 4.89
N VAL A 129 -0.65 -5.07 4.87
CA VAL A 129 -1.94 -4.67 4.32
C VAL A 129 -2.97 -4.63 5.44
N MET A 130 -3.59 -3.48 5.63
CA MET A 130 -4.76 -3.33 6.50
C MET A 130 -6.02 -3.23 5.64
N LEU A 131 -7.06 -3.97 6.02
CA LEU A 131 -8.35 -3.96 5.31
C LEU A 131 -9.33 -3.03 6.03
N GLU A 132 -10.23 -2.42 5.25
CA GLU A 132 -11.44 -1.75 5.75
C GLU A 132 -12.70 -2.61 5.54
#